data_AF-A0AAN6NJ78-F1
#
_entry.id   AF-A0AAN6NJ78-F1
#
_cell.length_a   1.000
_cell.length_b   1.000
_cell.length_c   1.000
_cell.angle_alpha   90.00
_cell.angle_beta   90.00
_cell.angle_gamma   90.00
#
_symmetry.space_group_name_H-M   'P 1'
#
loop_
_entity.id
_entity.type
_entity.pdbx_description
1 polymer ?
#
loop_
_entity_poly.entity_id
_entity_poly.type
_entity_poly.pdbx_seq_one_letter_code
_entity_poly.pdbx_strand_id
1 'polypeptide(L)'
;MTLSEQQKEVIAEYPLGDALDRVRNKLRDSNEADDTYRESIAALLLALVGSSAAFKLPSPDGNVDVADKLFFIRKDVGSGKIANLDPFGPLVRLVVDNSDDNAKDNSYDNAIWAAVFSLLDTLTPRTPHLRPTVPSTFKGTPVKTSSNRLDDSATREIVEQELFHEIKNCTFRGVGGFLDKFFDPESWRNEQKAMLEKIKTAHNGT
;
A
#
# COMPACT_ATOMS: atom_id res chain seq x y z
N MET A 1 -5.23 16.85 -12.31
CA MET A 1 -3.76 16.93 -12.23
C MET A 1 -3.18 16.78 -13.65
N THR A 2 -1.98 17.30 -13.93
CA THR A 2 -1.26 17.06 -15.20
C THR A 2 -0.14 16.04 -14.97
N LEU A 3 -0.05 15.01 -15.83
CA LEU A 3 1.01 13.99 -15.76
C LEU A 3 2.37 14.54 -16.23
N SER A 4 3.44 14.05 -15.62
CA SER A 4 4.81 14.32 -16.07
C SER A 4 5.13 13.59 -17.38
N GLU A 5 6.15 14.04 -18.11
CA GLU A 5 6.56 13.38 -19.36
C GLU A 5 7.03 11.93 -19.12
N GLN A 6 7.71 11.67 -18.01
CA GLN A 6 8.10 10.30 -17.64
C GLN A 6 6.88 9.40 -17.36
N GLN A 7 5.84 9.93 -16.72
CA GLN A 7 4.60 9.16 -16.50
C GLN A 7 3.90 8.86 -17.84
N LYS A 8 3.86 9.83 -18.75
CA LYS A 8 3.29 9.63 -20.10
C LYS A 8 4.07 8.61 -20.90
N GLU A 9 5.40 8.57 -20.78
CA GLU A 9 6.25 7.56 -21.43
C GLU A 9 5.92 6.14 -20.93
N VAL A 10 5.81 5.97 -19.60
CA VAL A 10 5.39 4.69 -19.00
C VAL A 10 4.00 4.28 -19.49
N ILE A 11 3.04 5.21 -19.54
CA ILE A 11 1.68 4.92 -20.01
C ILE A 11 1.68 4.54 -21.50
N ALA A 12 2.53 5.18 -22.31
CA ALA A 12 2.67 4.85 -23.72
C ALA A 12 3.28 3.45 -23.95
N GLU A 13 4.20 3.04 -23.09
CA GLU A 13 4.80 1.69 -23.13
C GLU A 13 3.83 0.61 -22.63
N TYR A 14 2.97 0.95 -21.66
CA TYR A 14 2.02 0.04 -21.01
C TYR A 14 0.57 0.55 -21.08
N PRO A 15 -0.04 0.61 -22.28
CA PRO A 15 -1.41 1.11 -22.43
C PRO A 15 -2.43 0.18 -21.75
N LEU A 16 -3.59 0.73 -21.42
CA LEU A 16 -4.69 0.01 -20.75
C LEU A 16 -5.39 -0.99 -21.67
N GLY A 17 -5.38 -0.74 -22.98
CA GLY A 17 -6.04 -1.61 -23.96
C GLY A 17 -7.52 -1.81 -23.66
N ASP A 18 -7.97 -3.06 -23.65
CA ASP A 18 -9.36 -3.47 -23.38
C ASP A 18 -9.63 -3.74 -21.88
N ALA A 19 -8.66 -3.49 -21.00
CA ALA A 19 -8.74 -3.87 -19.58
C ALA A 19 -9.96 -3.28 -18.84
N LEU A 20 -10.48 -2.14 -19.32
CA LEU A 20 -11.61 -1.45 -18.71
C LEU A 20 -12.97 -1.78 -19.35
N ASP A 21 -13.03 -2.48 -20.49
CA ASP A 21 -14.27 -2.68 -21.24
C ASP A 21 -15.30 -3.50 -20.45
N ARG A 22 -14.83 -4.56 -19.77
CA ARG A 22 -15.69 -5.38 -18.91
C ARG A 22 -16.28 -4.58 -17.74
N VAL A 23 -15.53 -3.61 -17.22
CA VAL A 23 -15.97 -2.80 -16.08
C VAL A 23 -16.85 -1.64 -16.53
N ARG A 24 -16.62 -1.09 -17.74
CA ARG A 24 -17.41 -0.02 -18.34
C ARG A 24 -18.91 -0.37 -18.35
N ASN A 25 -19.25 -1.58 -18.79
CA ASN A 25 -20.64 -2.03 -18.82
C ASN A 25 -21.25 -2.10 -17.41
N LYS A 26 -20.50 -2.65 -16.44
CA LYS A 26 -20.95 -2.69 -15.04
C LYS A 26 -21.21 -1.30 -14.45
N LEU A 27 -20.34 -0.34 -14.74
CA LEU A 27 -20.50 1.04 -14.28
C LEU A 27 -21.72 1.72 -14.89
N ARG A 28 -22.03 1.46 -16.17
CA ARG A 28 -23.24 1.98 -16.83
C ARG A 28 -24.53 1.44 -16.23
N ASP A 29 -24.51 0.17 -15.82
CA ASP A 29 -25.69 -0.51 -15.27
C ASP A 29 -25.86 -0.28 -13.76
N SER A 30 -24.84 0.26 -13.09
CA SER A 30 -24.86 0.46 -11.64
C SER A 30 -25.70 1.66 -11.21
N ASN A 31 -26.32 1.55 -10.04
CA ASN A 31 -27.14 2.60 -9.44
C ASN A 31 -26.46 3.15 -8.19
N GLU A 32 -26.22 4.47 -8.14
CA GLU A 32 -25.61 5.13 -6.97
C GLU A 32 -26.42 4.95 -5.67
N ALA A 33 -27.73 4.63 -5.78
CA ALA A 33 -28.61 4.45 -4.63
C ALA A 33 -28.53 3.06 -3.98
N ASP A 34 -27.77 2.10 -4.55
CA ASP A 34 -27.60 0.76 -4.00
C ASP A 34 -26.11 0.30 -4.00
N ASP A 35 -25.86 -0.91 -3.50
CA ASP A 35 -24.50 -1.44 -3.37
C ASP A 35 -23.82 -1.78 -4.71
N THR A 36 -24.55 -1.80 -5.84
CA THR A 36 -23.98 -2.15 -7.15
C THR A 36 -22.97 -1.11 -7.64
N TYR A 37 -23.14 0.16 -7.27
CA TYR A 37 -22.18 1.21 -7.58
C TYR A 37 -20.85 1.02 -6.86
N ARG A 38 -20.92 0.67 -5.56
CA ARG A 38 -19.73 0.35 -4.75
C ARG A 38 -18.98 -0.86 -5.32
N GLU A 39 -19.69 -1.91 -5.68
CA GLU A 39 -19.08 -3.10 -6.30
C GLU A 39 -18.43 -2.77 -7.65
N SER A 40 -19.06 -1.91 -8.45
CA SER A 40 -18.55 -1.47 -9.74
C SER A 40 -17.29 -0.60 -9.60
N ILE A 41 -17.24 0.29 -8.61
CA ILE A 41 -16.01 1.03 -8.26
C ILE A 41 -14.91 0.05 -7.80
N ALA A 42 -15.23 -0.91 -6.94
CA ALA A 42 -14.24 -1.90 -6.50
C ALA A 42 -13.72 -2.77 -7.66
N ALA A 43 -14.56 -3.05 -8.66
CA ALA A 43 -14.15 -3.73 -9.89
C ALA A 43 -13.26 -2.85 -10.78
N LEU A 44 -13.56 -1.55 -10.89
CA LEU A 44 -12.75 -0.58 -11.63
C LEU A 44 -11.34 -0.47 -11.04
N LEU A 45 -11.26 -0.28 -9.73
CA LEU A 45 -9.96 -0.21 -9.04
C LEU A 45 -9.16 -1.50 -9.23
N LEU A 46 -9.82 -2.66 -9.22
CA LEU A 46 -9.14 -3.93 -9.47
C LEU A 46 -8.60 -4.04 -10.89
N ALA A 47 -9.36 -3.60 -11.89
CA ALA A 47 -8.92 -3.62 -13.29
C ALA A 47 -7.69 -2.70 -13.48
N LEU A 48 -7.72 -1.51 -12.86
CA LEU A 48 -6.58 -0.59 -12.88
C LEU A 48 -5.35 -1.18 -12.17
N VAL A 49 -5.50 -1.81 -11.01
CA VAL A 49 -4.41 -2.52 -10.30
C VAL A 49 -3.81 -3.62 -11.18
N GLY A 50 -4.63 -4.33 -11.95
CA GLY A 50 -4.17 -5.40 -12.85
C GLY A 50 -3.38 -4.92 -14.06
N SER A 51 -3.33 -3.62 -14.33
CA SER A 51 -2.58 -3.07 -15.47
C SER A 51 -1.07 -2.98 -15.20
N SER A 52 -0.24 -3.20 -16.21
CA SER A 52 1.22 -3.11 -16.06
C SER A 52 1.69 -1.70 -15.71
N ALA A 53 1.03 -0.66 -16.22
CA ALA A 53 1.35 0.73 -15.88
C ALA A 53 1.20 1.01 -14.38
N ALA A 54 0.24 0.40 -13.68
CA ALA A 54 0.03 0.61 -12.25
C ALA A 54 1.27 0.31 -11.39
N PHE A 55 2.00 -0.75 -11.73
CA PHE A 55 3.22 -1.19 -11.04
C PHE A 55 4.47 -0.38 -11.43
N LYS A 56 4.40 0.39 -12.51
CA LYS A 56 5.52 1.18 -13.04
C LYS A 56 5.39 2.66 -12.69
N LEU A 57 4.17 3.13 -12.44
CA LEU A 57 3.88 4.50 -12.05
C LEU A 57 4.13 4.69 -10.55
N PRO A 58 4.98 5.67 -10.14
CA PRO A 58 5.12 6.02 -8.73
C PRO A 58 3.84 6.71 -8.25
N SER A 59 3.42 6.39 -7.03
CA SER A 59 2.30 7.10 -6.38
C SER A 59 2.67 8.56 -6.05
N PRO A 60 1.69 9.46 -5.82
CA PRO A 60 1.96 10.89 -5.59
C PRO A 60 2.90 11.17 -4.41
N ASP A 61 2.93 10.30 -3.40
CA ASP A 61 3.81 10.44 -2.22
C ASP A 61 5.20 9.82 -2.43
N GLY A 62 5.44 9.18 -3.58
CA GLY A 62 6.72 8.59 -3.98
C GLY A 62 7.15 7.38 -3.15
N ASN A 63 6.30 6.86 -2.26
CA ASN A 63 6.69 5.81 -1.33
C ASN A 63 6.46 4.39 -1.88
N VAL A 64 5.44 4.22 -2.72
CA VAL A 64 5.04 2.96 -3.35
C VAL A 64 4.55 3.20 -4.78
N ASP A 65 4.26 2.14 -5.54
CA ASP A 65 3.61 2.25 -6.84
C ASP A 65 2.11 2.55 -6.73
N VAL A 66 1.50 2.93 -7.86
CA VAL A 66 0.07 3.24 -7.92
C VAL A 66 -0.80 2.00 -7.70
N ALA A 67 -0.33 0.81 -8.09
CA ALA A 67 -1.06 -0.46 -7.90
C ALA A 67 -1.30 -0.73 -6.41
N ASP A 68 -0.28 -0.57 -5.56
CA ASP A 68 -0.39 -0.75 -4.12
C ASP A 68 -1.45 0.18 -3.51
N LYS A 69 -1.39 1.48 -3.85
CA LYS A 69 -2.36 2.47 -3.35
C LYS A 69 -3.78 2.13 -3.77
N LEU A 70 -3.98 1.81 -5.05
CA LEU A 70 -5.29 1.46 -5.58
C LEU A 70 -5.83 0.16 -4.94
N PHE A 71 -4.97 -0.80 -4.63
CA PHE A 71 -5.36 -2.03 -3.97
C PHE A 71 -5.89 -1.78 -2.55
N PHE A 72 -5.24 -0.93 -1.78
CA PHE A 72 -5.74 -0.56 -0.45
C PHE A 72 -7.06 0.20 -0.53
N ILE A 73 -7.17 1.18 -1.42
CA ILE A 73 -8.42 1.93 -1.65
C ILE A 73 -9.54 0.97 -2.05
N ARG A 74 -9.27 0.01 -2.93
CA ARG A 74 -10.25 -1.01 -3.32
C ARG A 74 -10.75 -1.80 -2.12
N LYS A 75 -9.85 -2.26 -1.23
CA LYS A 75 -10.26 -3.00 -0.02
C LYS A 75 -11.15 -2.15 0.87
N ASP A 76 -10.82 -0.88 1.05
CA ASP A 76 -11.59 0.03 1.91
C ASP A 76 -12.94 0.45 1.29
N VAL A 77 -13.04 0.55 -0.05
CA VAL A 77 -14.31 0.67 -0.76
C VAL A 77 -15.15 -0.59 -0.55
N GLY A 78 -14.57 -1.77 -0.78
CA GLY A 78 -15.29 -3.05 -0.66
C GLY A 78 -15.74 -3.38 0.76
N SER A 79 -15.01 -2.93 1.78
CA SER A 79 -15.39 -3.11 3.19
C SER A 79 -16.28 -2.00 3.73
N GLY A 80 -16.69 -1.02 2.90
CA GLY A 80 -17.54 0.10 3.33
C GLY A 80 -16.86 1.15 4.21
N LYS A 81 -15.53 1.10 4.39
CA LYS A 81 -14.79 2.11 5.17
C LYS A 81 -14.80 3.47 4.48
N ILE A 82 -14.71 3.48 3.15
CA ILE A 82 -14.95 4.67 2.34
C ILE A 82 -16.45 4.78 2.11
N ALA A 83 -17.12 5.55 2.98
CA ALA A 83 -18.57 5.75 2.91
C ALA A 83 -18.95 6.65 1.72
N ASN A 84 -18.20 7.73 1.49
CA ASN A 84 -18.45 8.66 0.38
C ASN A 84 -17.74 8.20 -0.91
N LEU A 85 -18.50 8.00 -1.99
CA LEU A 85 -18.02 7.59 -3.30
C LEU A 85 -17.97 8.75 -4.33
N ASP A 86 -18.36 9.97 -3.96
CA ASP A 86 -18.28 11.16 -4.83
C ASP A 86 -16.89 11.38 -5.46
N PRO A 87 -15.76 11.16 -4.75
CA PRO A 87 -14.43 11.37 -5.33
C PRO A 87 -14.14 10.49 -6.56
N PHE A 88 -14.82 9.36 -6.71
CA PHE A 88 -14.64 8.44 -7.84
C PHE A 88 -15.39 8.91 -9.09
N GLY A 89 -16.37 9.81 -8.95
CA GLY A 89 -17.25 10.25 -10.04
C GLY A 89 -16.51 10.72 -11.31
N PRO A 90 -15.46 11.57 -11.23
CA PRO A 90 -14.69 11.98 -12.40
C PRO A 90 -14.04 10.81 -13.15
N LEU A 91 -13.48 9.84 -12.42
CA LEU A 91 -12.86 8.65 -13.00
C LEU A 91 -13.92 7.75 -13.64
N VAL A 92 -15.05 7.54 -12.96
CA VAL A 92 -16.17 6.74 -13.48
C VAL A 92 -16.71 7.33 -14.78
N ARG A 93 -16.96 8.65 -14.82
CA ARG A 93 -17.42 9.35 -16.03
C ARG A 93 -16.47 9.14 -17.19
N LEU A 94 -15.16 9.28 -16.97
CA LEU A 94 -14.16 9.09 -18.02
C LEU A 94 -14.15 7.66 -18.58
N VAL A 95 -14.38 6.65 -17.73
CA VAL A 95 -14.48 5.25 -18.16
C VAL A 95 -15.77 5.01 -18.95
N VAL A 96 -16.88 5.56 -18.49
CA VAL A 96 -18.22 5.39 -19.07
C VAL A 96 -18.37 6.13 -20.41
N ASP A 97 -17.87 7.36 -20.48
CA ASP A 97 -18.01 8.27 -21.62
C ASP A 97 -17.02 7.97 -22.75
N ASN A 98 -16.17 6.95 -22.60
CA ASN A 98 -15.19 6.60 -23.62
C ASN A 98 -15.86 6.29 -24.97
N SER A 99 -15.56 7.12 -25.96
CA SER A 99 -15.84 6.89 -27.38
C SER A 99 -14.64 6.23 -28.04
N ASP A 100 -14.86 5.15 -28.79
CA ASP A 100 -13.84 4.34 -29.49
C ASP A 100 -12.89 5.18 -30.41
N ASP A 101 -13.25 6.43 -30.71
CA ASP A 101 -12.47 7.39 -31.50
C ASP A 101 -11.16 7.88 -30.85
N ASN A 102 -10.94 7.64 -29.54
CA ASN A 102 -9.73 8.11 -28.84
C ASN A 102 -8.52 7.16 -28.95
N ALA A 103 -8.64 6.03 -29.64
CA ALA A 103 -7.61 4.98 -29.71
C ALA A 103 -6.33 5.35 -30.49
N LYS A 104 -6.27 6.54 -31.10
CA LYS A 104 -5.15 6.95 -31.97
C LYS A 104 -4.00 7.67 -31.26
N ASP A 105 -4.23 8.10 -30.03
CA ASP A 105 -3.24 8.76 -29.17
C ASP A 105 -3.43 8.21 -27.75
N ASN A 106 -2.34 8.03 -26.99
CA ASN A 106 -2.39 7.61 -25.57
C ASN A 106 -3.08 8.65 -24.67
N SER A 107 -3.74 9.66 -25.27
CA SER A 107 -4.56 10.69 -24.65
C SER A 107 -5.64 10.12 -23.73
N TYR A 108 -6.32 9.04 -24.12
CA TYR A 108 -7.35 8.43 -23.27
C TYR A 108 -6.74 7.82 -22.01
N ASP A 109 -5.71 6.99 -22.17
CA ASP A 109 -5.02 6.36 -21.04
C ASP A 109 -4.38 7.42 -20.13
N ASN A 110 -3.79 8.47 -20.71
CA ASN A 110 -3.28 9.62 -19.98
C ASN A 110 -4.37 10.32 -19.17
N ALA A 111 -5.58 10.48 -19.72
CA ALA A 111 -6.70 11.07 -18.98
C ALA A 111 -7.13 10.16 -17.82
N ILE A 112 -7.16 8.85 -18.02
CA ILE A 112 -7.51 7.86 -16.98
C ILE A 112 -6.50 7.91 -15.85
N TRP A 113 -5.21 7.84 -16.17
CA TRP A 113 -4.17 7.92 -15.16
C TRP A 113 -4.15 9.29 -14.46
N ALA A 114 -4.36 10.40 -15.17
CA ALA A 114 -4.47 11.72 -14.56
C ALA A 114 -5.66 11.82 -13.57
N ALA A 115 -6.79 11.19 -13.88
CA ALA A 115 -7.93 11.07 -12.99
C ALA A 115 -7.61 10.20 -11.77
N VAL A 116 -6.89 9.07 -11.96
CA VAL A 116 -6.38 8.22 -10.87
C VAL A 116 -5.47 9.02 -9.92
N PHE A 117 -4.50 9.76 -10.44
CA PHE A 117 -3.63 10.60 -9.60
C PHE A 117 -4.42 11.66 -8.82
N SER A 118 -5.42 12.27 -9.45
CA SER A 118 -6.30 13.26 -8.79
C SER A 118 -7.15 12.61 -7.70
N LEU A 119 -7.62 11.37 -7.92
CA LEU A 119 -8.32 10.56 -6.91
C LEU A 119 -7.39 10.24 -5.72
N LEU A 120 -6.17 9.79 -5.99
CA LEU A 120 -5.18 9.50 -4.94
C LEU A 120 -4.88 10.74 -4.11
N ASP A 121 -4.69 11.90 -4.73
CA ASP A 121 -4.50 13.18 -4.02
C ASP A 121 -5.69 13.56 -3.14
N THR A 122 -6.90 13.22 -3.57
CA THR A 122 -8.14 13.54 -2.86
C THR A 122 -8.35 12.61 -1.66
N LEU A 123 -8.06 11.31 -1.83
CA LEU A 123 -8.24 10.28 -0.80
C LEU A 123 -7.07 10.17 0.17
N THR A 124 -5.87 10.60 -0.24
CA THR A 124 -4.73 10.71 0.66
C THR A 124 -4.93 11.96 1.51
N PRO A 125 -4.92 11.87 2.84
CA PRO A 125 -4.93 13.06 3.67
C PRO A 125 -3.75 13.95 3.26
N ARG A 126 -4.03 15.16 2.75
CA ARG A 126 -3.02 16.21 2.63
C ARG A 126 -2.67 16.71 4.02
N THR A 127 -2.07 15.84 4.83
CA THR A 127 -1.25 16.29 5.94
C THR A 127 -0.14 17.13 5.33
N PRO A 128 0.02 18.41 5.71
CA PRO A 128 1.30 19.06 5.52
C PRO A 128 2.35 18.12 6.10
N HIS A 129 3.51 18.02 5.46
CA HIS A 129 4.71 17.53 6.12
C HIS A 129 5.13 18.48 7.25
N LEU A 130 4.25 18.76 8.20
CA LEU A 130 4.67 18.96 9.56
C LEU A 130 4.78 17.55 10.11
N ARG A 131 5.98 16.97 9.98
CA ARG A 131 6.47 16.16 11.11
C ARG A 131 6.16 17.02 12.33
N PRO A 132 5.29 16.60 13.26
CA PRO A 132 5.32 17.30 14.52
C PRO A 132 6.75 17.09 15.00
N THR A 133 7.50 18.18 15.16
CA THR A 133 8.70 18.23 15.99
C THR A 133 8.22 17.99 17.43
N VAL A 134 7.66 16.81 17.67
CA VAL A 134 7.49 16.27 19.01
C VAL A 134 8.93 15.96 19.40
N PRO A 135 9.47 16.61 20.45
CA PRO A 135 10.69 16.10 21.04
C PRO A 135 10.44 14.62 21.32
N SER A 136 11.38 13.75 20.94
CA SER A 136 11.29 12.31 21.21
C SER A 136 10.89 12.07 22.68
N THR A 137 9.60 11.82 22.91
CA THR A 137 9.09 11.30 24.17
C THR A 137 9.21 9.78 24.12
N PHE A 138 10.47 9.31 23.99
CA PHE A 138 10.79 7.95 24.40
C PHE A 138 10.69 7.89 25.94
N LYS A 139 9.46 7.77 26.42
CA LYS A 139 9.15 6.95 27.58
C LYS A 139 8.38 5.78 27.00
N GLY A 140 8.96 4.58 27.11
CA GLY A 140 8.49 3.35 26.46
C GLY A 140 6.97 3.21 26.51
N THR A 141 6.39 2.71 25.42
CA THR A 141 4.96 2.54 25.27
C THR A 141 4.42 1.70 26.44
N PRO A 142 3.50 2.22 27.27
CA PRO A 142 2.82 1.40 28.25
C PRO A 142 2.03 0.34 27.48
N VAL A 143 2.37 -0.92 27.69
CA VAL A 143 1.57 -2.04 27.17
C VAL A 143 0.20 -1.94 27.84
N LYS A 144 -0.85 -1.68 27.05
CA LYS A 144 -2.22 -1.79 27.54
C LYS A 144 -2.48 -3.25 27.90
N THR A 145 -2.77 -3.50 29.17
CA THR A 145 -3.19 -4.81 29.71
C THR A 145 -4.51 -5.32 29.11
N SER A 146 -5.20 -4.53 28.29
CA SER A 146 -6.46 -4.89 27.62
C SER A 146 -6.29 -5.28 26.14
N SER A 147 -5.12 -5.77 25.73
CA SER A 147 -4.93 -6.27 24.36
C SER A 147 -5.53 -7.68 24.24
N ASN A 148 -6.45 -7.90 23.28
CA ASN A 148 -6.96 -9.22 22.90
C ASN A 148 -5.86 -10.23 22.49
N ARG A 149 -4.59 -9.80 22.41
CA ARG A 149 -3.43 -10.69 22.19
C ARG A 149 -3.01 -11.46 23.45
N LEU A 150 -3.53 -11.10 24.62
CA LEU A 150 -3.18 -11.73 25.90
C LEU A 150 -4.20 -12.76 26.39
N ASP A 151 -5.42 -12.79 25.85
CA ASP A 151 -6.54 -13.54 26.45
C ASP A 151 -6.80 -14.91 25.80
N ASP A 152 -6.47 -15.10 24.52
CA ASP A 152 -6.65 -16.39 23.82
C ASP A 152 -5.30 -17.08 23.55
N SER A 153 -4.92 -18.01 24.42
CA SER A 153 -3.63 -18.74 24.34
C SER A 153 -3.56 -19.71 23.15
N ALA A 154 -4.69 -20.19 22.63
CA ALA A 154 -4.73 -21.19 21.57
C ALA A 154 -4.24 -20.65 20.21
N THR A 155 -4.46 -19.36 19.94
CA THR A 155 -4.08 -18.72 18.67
C THR A 155 -2.75 -18.00 18.75
N ARG A 156 -2.25 -17.77 19.97
CA ARG A 156 -1.01 -17.01 20.22
C ARG A 156 0.22 -17.72 19.67
N GLU A 157 0.34 -19.02 19.87
CA GLU A 157 1.50 -19.80 19.40
C GLU A 157 1.60 -19.78 17.87
N ILE A 158 0.46 -19.93 17.18
CA ILE A 158 0.39 -19.88 15.71
C ILE A 158 0.78 -18.50 15.19
N VAL A 159 0.20 -17.44 15.77
CA VAL A 159 0.48 -16.05 15.37
C VAL A 159 1.92 -15.65 15.68
N GLU A 160 2.46 -16.04 16.83
CA GLU A 160 3.87 -15.80 17.15
C GLU A 160 4.79 -16.57 16.21
N GLN A 161 4.48 -17.83 15.88
CA GLN A 161 5.28 -18.62 14.96
C GLN A 161 5.31 -18.02 13.55
N GLU A 162 4.16 -17.60 13.01
CA GLU A 162 4.09 -16.92 11.70
C GLU A 162 4.82 -15.58 11.73
N LEU A 163 4.57 -14.76 12.75
CA LEU A 163 5.20 -13.44 12.88
C LEU A 163 6.72 -13.56 13.01
N PHE A 164 7.22 -14.46 13.87
CA PHE A 164 8.65 -14.70 14.01
C PHE A 164 9.24 -15.30 12.73
N HIS A 165 8.49 -16.13 12.00
CA HIS A 165 8.94 -16.62 10.69
C HIS A 165 9.09 -15.50 9.67
N GLU A 166 8.16 -14.55 9.63
CA GLU A 166 8.18 -13.40 8.71
C GLU A 166 9.35 -12.45 9.02
N ILE A 167 9.52 -12.08 10.30
CA ILE A 167 10.47 -11.04 10.69
C ILE A 167 11.90 -11.57 10.96
N LYS A 168 12.11 -12.89 11.03
CA LYS A 168 13.44 -13.47 11.37
C LYS A 168 14.54 -13.05 10.41
N ASN A 169 14.18 -12.74 9.16
CA ASN A 169 15.08 -12.29 8.10
C ASN A 169 15.16 -10.75 8.00
N CYS A 170 14.19 -10.03 8.55
CA CYS A 170 14.17 -8.56 8.54
C CYS A 170 15.02 -7.93 9.66
N THR A 171 15.45 -8.74 10.64
CA THR A 171 16.22 -8.25 11.79
C THR A 171 17.72 -8.32 11.50
N PHE A 172 18.37 -7.17 11.35
CA PHE A 172 19.83 -7.09 11.28
C PHE A 172 20.43 -7.34 12.66
N ARG A 173 21.19 -8.44 12.81
CA ARG A 173 21.67 -8.92 14.11
C ARG A 173 23.08 -8.40 14.46
N GLY A 174 23.82 -7.93 13.46
CA GLY A 174 25.18 -7.41 13.57
C GLY A 174 25.27 -5.89 13.70
N VAL A 175 24.31 -5.21 14.34
CA VAL A 175 24.35 -3.74 14.51
C VAL A 175 25.60 -3.35 15.31
N GLY A 176 26.54 -2.67 14.68
CA GLY A 176 27.76 -2.18 15.33
C GLY A 176 27.44 -1.31 16.55
N GLY A 177 28.09 -1.58 17.68
CA GLY A 177 27.92 -0.83 18.94
C GLY A 177 26.62 -1.12 19.71
N PHE A 178 25.69 -1.92 19.18
CA PHE A 178 24.46 -2.28 19.92
C PHE A 178 24.77 -3.14 21.14
N LEU A 179 25.60 -4.18 20.97
CA LEU A 179 25.94 -5.09 22.05
C LEU A 179 26.71 -4.38 23.15
N ASP A 180 27.72 -3.59 22.79
CA ASP A 180 28.56 -2.87 23.76
C ASP A 180 27.78 -1.80 24.54
N LYS A 181 26.70 -1.27 23.97
CA LYS A 181 25.86 -0.24 24.60
C LYS A 181 24.89 -0.80 25.62
N PHE A 182 24.32 -1.98 25.36
CA PHE A 182 23.22 -2.53 26.17
C PHE A 182 23.60 -3.77 26.97
N PHE A 183 24.73 -4.38 26.65
CA PHE A 183 25.23 -5.57 27.30
C PHE A 183 26.70 -5.38 27.66
N ASP A 184 27.14 -6.12 28.67
CA ASP A 184 28.55 -6.24 29.03
C ASP A 184 29.02 -7.65 28.63
N PRO A 185 29.47 -7.85 27.38
CA PRO A 185 29.89 -9.16 26.91
C PRO A 185 31.18 -9.64 27.59
N GLU A 186 31.95 -8.77 28.26
CA GLU A 186 33.19 -9.16 28.94
C GLU A 186 32.90 -10.07 30.14
N SER A 187 31.83 -9.77 30.90
CA SER A 187 31.38 -10.55 32.07
C SER A 187 30.68 -11.87 31.71
N TRP A 188 30.50 -12.16 30.42
CA TRP A 188 29.78 -13.37 30.00
C TRP A 188 30.64 -14.63 29.99
N ARG A 189 30.01 -15.76 30.33
CA ARG A 189 30.61 -17.09 30.21
C ARG A 189 30.85 -17.45 28.75
N ASN A 190 31.80 -18.37 28.52
CA ASN A 190 32.15 -18.83 27.18
C ASN A 190 30.94 -19.40 26.39
N GLU A 191 30.01 -20.05 27.07
CA GLU A 191 28.77 -20.56 26.47
C GLU A 191 27.88 -19.44 25.91
N GLN A 192 27.75 -18.34 26.66
CA GLN A 192 26.93 -17.18 26.27
C GLN A 192 27.58 -16.45 25.09
N LYS A 193 28.91 -16.31 25.10
CA LYS A 193 29.69 -15.77 23.98
C LYS A 193 29.52 -16.63 22.72
N ALA A 194 29.60 -17.95 22.85
CA ALA A 194 29.40 -18.88 21.73
C ALA A 194 27.96 -18.84 21.17
N MET A 195 26.96 -18.68 22.04
CA MET A 195 25.56 -18.52 21.61
C MET A 195 25.34 -17.21 20.83
N LEU A 196 25.95 -16.11 21.28
CA LEU A 196 25.87 -14.82 20.60
C LEU A 196 26.46 -14.89 19.19
N GLU A 197 27.62 -15.51 19.02
CA GLU A 197 28.25 -15.67 17.69
C GLU A 197 27.40 -16.53 16.75
N LYS A 198 26.72 -17.56 17.26
CA LYS A 198 25.73 -18.34 16.49
C LYS A 198 24.52 -17.50 16.09
N ILE A 199 24.06 -16.59 16.93
CA ILE A 199 22.90 -15.73 16.63
C ILE A 199 23.27 -14.66 15.59
N LYS A 200 24.46 -14.07 15.70
CA LYS A 200 24.98 -13.07 14.75
C LYS A 200 25.13 -13.63 13.34
N THR A 201 25.52 -14.90 13.21
CA THR A 201 25.71 -15.57 11.92
C THR A 201 24.40 -16.00 11.24
N ALA A 202 23.27 -15.99 11.96
CA ALA A 202 22.03 -16.56 11.47
C ALA A 202 21.27 -15.70 10.44
N HIS A 203 21.61 -14.42 10.23
CA HIS A 203 21.14 -13.62 9.07
C HIS A 203 21.84 -12.25 9.03
N ASN A 204 22.48 -11.90 7.91
CA ASN A 204 23.10 -10.59 7.66
C ASN A 204 22.52 -9.90 6.42
N GLY A 205 21.20 -9.98 6.23
CA GLY A 205 20.45 -9.08 5.34
C GLY A 205 21.02 -8.92 3.93
N THR A 206 21.25 -10.03 3.22
CA THR A 206 21.46 -10.04 1.76
C THR A 206 20.16 -10.31 1.04
#